data_AF-A0A3D3YRH0-F1
#
_entry.id   AF-A0A3D3YRH0-F1
#
_cell.length_a   1.000
_cell.length_b   1.000
_cell.length_c   1.000
_cell.angle_alpha   90.00
_cell.angle_beta   90.00
_cell.angle_gamma   90.00
#
_symmetry.space_group_name_H-M   'P 1'
#
loop_
_entity.id
_entity.type
_entity.pdbx_description
1 polymer ?
#
loop_
_entity_poly.entity_id
_entity_poly.type
_entity_poly.pdbx_seq_one_letter_code
_entity_poly.pdbx_strand_id
1 'polypeptide(L)' 'TEPMETIARRLYSVQGAAAELGCTLPDIRITLAVLATPAIAHLRICEDGLFNLRENRFVDLIVD' A
#
# COMPACT_ATOMS: atom_id res chain seq x y z
N THR A 1 20.75 -12.06 7.89
CA THR A 1 19.41 -12.56 7.54
C THR A 1 18.74 -13.02 8.82
N GLU A 2 17.54 -12.52 9.11
CA GLU A 2 16.76 -12.92 10.30
C GLU A 2 16.00 -14.24 10.03
N PRO A 3 15.67 -15.03 11.07
CA PRO A 3 14.78 -16.19 10.93
C PRO A 3 13.38 -15.80 10.43
N MET A 4 12.71 -16.72 9.74
CA MET A 4 11.37 -16.47 9.18
C MET A 4 10.33 -16.13 10.27
N GLU A 5 10.45 -16.73 11.44
CA GLU A 5 9.59 -16.50 12.61
C GLU A 5 9.72 -15.06 13.12
N THR A 6 10.95 -14.53 13.14
CA THR A 6 11.21 -13.14 13.54
C THR A 6 10.59 -12.17 12.56
N ILE A 7 10.70 -12.45 11.25
CA ILE A 7 10.09 -11.63 10.20
C ILE A 7 8.56 -11.67 10.35
N ALA A 8 7.97 -12.86 10.44
CA ALA A 8 6.52 -13.03 10.58
C ALA A 8 5.96 -12.26 11.79
N ARG A 9 6.61 -12.35 12.95
CA ARG A 9 6.22 -11.61 14.16
C ARG A 9 6.22 -10.09 13.95
N ARG A 10 7.24 -9.55 13.26
CA ARG A 10 7.30 -8.12 12.94
C ARG A 10 6.17 -7.71 11.99
N LEU A 11 5.86 -8.55 11.00
CA LEU A 11 4.76 -8.30 10.07
C LEU A 11 3.38 -8.31 10.76
N TYR A 12 3.16 -9.18 11.76
CA TYR A 12 1.94 -9.14 12.58
C TYR A 12 1.83 -7.85 13.40
N SER A 13 2.95 -7.33 13.92
CA SER A 13 2.97 -6.04 14.62
C SER A 13 2.55 -4.89 13.71
N VAL A 14 2.96 -4.91 12.44
CA VAL A 14 2.54 -3.91 11.43
C VAL A 14 1.03 -4.01 11.16
N GLN A 15 0.50 -5.22 11.00
CA GLN A 15 -0.95 -5.42 10.84
C GLN A 15 -1.74 -4.91 12.05
N GLY A 16 -1.26 -5.19 13.27
CA GLY A 16 -1.89 -4.72 14.51
C GLY A 16 -1.92 -3.19 14.60
N ALA A 17 -0.78 -2.54 14.38
CA ALA A 17 -0.70 -1.07 14.38
C ALA A 17 -1.61 -0.44 13.32
N ALA A 18 -1.73 -1.07 12.14
CA ALA A 18 -2.65 -0.61 11.12
C ALA A 18 -4.12 -0.74 11.52
N ALA A 19 -4.49 -1.83 12.19
CA ALA A 19 -5.85 -2.02 12.70
C ALA A 19 -6.19 -0.99 13.79
N GLU A 20 -5.23 -0.64 14.65
CA GLU A 20 -5.38 0.43 15.66
C GLU A 20 -5.63 1.81 15.03
N LEU A 21 -5.08 2.06 13.84
CA LEU A 21 -5.38 3.25 13.04
C LEU A 21 -6.73 3.19 12.31
N GLY A 22 -7.51 2.12 12.50
CA GLY A 22 -8.82 1.93 11.87
C GLY A 22 -8.79 1.25 10.49
N CYS A 23 -7.64 0.70 10.06
CA CYS A 23 -7.57 -0.03 8.82
C CYS A 23 -8.32 -1.38 8.93
N THR A 24 -9.27 -1.61 8.05
CA THR A 24 -10.11 -2.83 8.03
C THR A 24 -9.63 -3.87 7.01
N LEU A 25 -8.51 -3.62 6.35
CA LEU A 25 -7.97 -4.51 5.32
C LEU A 25 -7.44 -5.81 5.95
N PRO A 26 -7.81 -7.00 5.41
CA PRO A 26 -7.42 -8.29 5.99
C PRO A 26 -5.90 -8.55 6.01
N ASP A 27 -5.16 -8.09 5.00
CA ASP A 27 -3.69 -8.12 4.96
C ASP A 27 -3.18 -6.79 4.40
N ILE A 28 -2.85 -5.86 5.30
CA ILE A 28 -2.38 -4.53 4.90
C ILE A 28 -1.05 -4.59 4.16
N ARG A 29 -0.20 -5.57 4.50
CA ARG A 29 1.14 -5.68 3.92
C ARG A 29 1.05 -6.05 2.45
N ILE A 30 0.18 -7.00 2.09
CA ILE A 30 -0.10 -7.32 0.69
C ILE A 30 -0.68 -6.10 0.01
N THR A 31 -1.73 -5.47 0.57
CA THR A 31 -2.38 -4.32 -0.06
C THR A 31 -1.41 -3.18 -0.36
N LEU A 32 -0.57 -2.80 0.60
CA LEU A 32 0.44 -1.75 0.40
C LEU A 32 1.50 -2.15 -0.62
N ALA A 33 1.97 -3.41 -0.58
CA ALA A 33 2.97 -3.91 -1.52
C ALA A 33 2.46 -3.89 -2.98
N VAL A 34 1.15 -4.07 -3.19
CA VAL A 34 0.56 -4.06 -4.54
C VAL A 34 0.01 -2.71 -4.97
N LEU A 35 -0.20 -1.76 -4.06
CA LEU A 35 -0.81 -0.46 -4.35
C LEU A 35 -0.03 0.35 -5.40
N ALA A 36 1.30 0.32 -5.35
CA ALA A 36 2.17 0.98 -6.33
C ALA A 36 2.42 0.12 -7.58
N THR A 37 1.91 -1.12 -7.61
CA THR A 37 2.17 -2.05 -8.71
C THR A 37 1.15 -1.91 -9.83
N PRO A 38 1.49 -2.32 -11.06
CA PRO A 38 0.57 -2.34 -12.20
C PRO A 38 -0.72 -3.17 -12.02
N ALA A 39 -0.80 -3.98 -10.96
CA ALA A 39 -1.85 -4.99 -10.78
C ALA A 39 -3.19 -4.42 -10.30
N ILE A 40 -3.21 -3.19 -9.77
CA ILE A 40 -4.43 -2.57 -9.19
C ILE A 40 -4.71 -1.23 -9.86
N ALA A 41 -5.83 -1.19 -10.60
CA ALA A 41 -6.47 -0.01 -11.21
C ALA A 41 -5.60 0.85 -12.15
N HIS A 42 -6.26 1.73 -12.91
CA HIS A 42 -5.58 2.67 -13.81
C HIS A 42 -4.82 3.79 -13.09
N LEU A 43 -4.87 3.81 -11.75
CA LEU A 43 -4.21 4.82 -10.91
C LEU A 43 -2.93 4.21 -10.31
N ARG A 44 -1.79 4.87 -10.51
CA ARG A 44 -0.49 4.45 -9.98
C ARG A 44 0.12 5.52 -9.11
N ILE A 45 0.62 5.14 -7.95
CA ILE A 45 1.46 6.01 -7.12
C ILE A 45 2.92 5.76 -7.49
N CYS A 46 3.65 6.82 -7.84
CA CYS A 46 5.09 6.82 -8.08
C CYS A 46 5.76 7.99 -7.36
N GLU A 47 7.08 8.12 -7.50
CA GLU A 47 7.85 9.22 -6.86
C GLU A 47 7.42 10.61 -7.32
N ASP A 48 6.87 10.73 -8.54
CA ASP A 48 6.34 11.98 -9.09
C ASP A 48 4.88 12.27 -8.69
N GLY A 49 4.19 11.34 -8.01
CA GLY A 49 2.82 11.51 -7.53
C GLY A 49 1.82 10.44 -8.01
N LEU A 50 0.55 10.80 -8.08
CA LEU A 50 -0.54 9.92 -8.51
C LEU A 50 -0.81 10.08 -10.01
N PHE A 51 -0.62 9.01 -10.78
CA PHE A 51 -0.75 9.01 -12.24
C PHE A 51 -1.96 8.20 -12.69
N ASN A 52 -2.80 8.80 -13.54
CA ASN A 52 -3.92 8.12 -14.18
C ASN A 52 -3.53 7.64 -15.58
N LEU A 53 -3.32 6.32 -15.72
CA LEU A 53 -2.97 5.66 -16.98
C LEU A 53 -4.05 5.78 -18.05
N ARG A 54 -5.33 5.88 -17.66
CA ARG A 54 -6.43 5.97 -18.62
C ARG A 54 -6.47 7.33 -19.31
N GLU A 55 -6.17 8.38 -18.56
CA GLU A 55 -6.17 9.77 -19.05
C GLU A 55 -4.77 10.25 -19.45
N ASN A 56 -3.75 9.44 -19.19
CA ASN A 56 -2.33 9.73 -19.44
C ASN A 56 -1.87 11.06 -18.81
N ARG A 57 -2.24 11.30 -17.55
CA ARG A 57 -1.89 12.52 -16.81
C ARG A 57 -1.75 12.26 -15.32
N PHE A 58 -1.04 13.16 -14.64
CA PHE A 58 -1.06 13.24 -13.18
C PHE A 58 -2.41 13.79 -12.68
N VAL A 59 -2.83 13.31 -11.51
CA VAL A 59 -4.03 13.73 -10.78
C VAL A 59 -3.67 14.00 -9.31
N ASP A 60 -4.44 14.84 -8.63
CA ASP A 60 -4.16 15.18 -7.23
C ASP A 60 -4.47 14.01 -6.29
N LEU A 61 -3.60 13.79 -5.29
CA LEU A 61 -3.74 12.71 -4.31
C LEU A 61 -4.68 13.10 -3.15
N ILE A 62 -4.69 14.38 -2.76
CA ILE A 62 -5.53 14.93 -1.69
C ILE A 62 -6.35 16.06 -2.30
N VAL A 63 -7.67 15.93 -2.21
CA VAL A 63 -8.65 16.97 -2.56
C VAL A 63 -9.21 17.55 -1.26
N ASP A 64 -9.20 18.89 -1.14
CA ASP A 64 -9.79 19.64 -0.01
C ASP A 64 -11.31 19.48 0.08
#